data_AF-E4KR21-F1
#
_entry.id   AF-E4KR21-F1
#
_cell.length_a   1.000
_cell.length_b   1.000
_cell.length_c   1.000
_cell.angle_alpha   90.00
_cell.angle_beta   90.00
_cell.angle_gamma   90.00
#
_symmetry.space_group_name_H-M   'P 1'
#
loop_
_entity.id
_entity.type
_entity.pdbx_description
1 polymer ?
#
loop_
_entity_poly.entity_id
_entity_poly.type
_entity_poly.pdbx_seq_one_letter_code
_entity_poly.pdbx_strand_id
1 'polypeptide(L)'
;MHKFLKVSLSCVAALSMASASMVVVQPGLFGTSIVAAQEGPVTLYQKYGAPHGDKSFASAVVAVQGDKIVAVDIDEYQFVEGDGWTAVPNADGEFGKAFPEGQTLISKDANSDKYSELMAEKAQATQKLSDNKQAIYDFVKGKSIDELQATVDELAGLGEDGNVSDVVSGSTLADTGGYIQLIMDTVKEGRSYEGAEGSDITLKQGLAAAHGDKSFAQVTVAMAGDTIVGSFIDEFQFVEGDGWTGVPNSDGEFGKAYPEGQTLISKIDNSEQYSKLMTEKAQSTVAYADNHKAIADAVKGKTVEEAKALAEEVKGLGEDGNVSDIVSGATLADTGNYIQAIVDVASK
;
A
#
# COMPACT_ATOMS: atom_id res chain seq x y z
N MET A 1 -55.83 57.33 5.04
CA MET A 1 -54.68 57.83 4.24
C MET A 1 -53.80 56.63 3.93
N HIS A 2 -53.30 56.48 2.68
CA HIS A 2 -52.54 55.32 2.15
C HIS A 2 -53.25 53.94 2.32
N LYS A 3 -53.88 53.25 1.34
CA LYS A 3 -53.78 53.21 -0.14
C LYS A 3 -52.34 52.93 -0.60
N PHE A 4 -51.96 51.84 -1.27
CA PHE A 4 -52.58 51.00 -2.33
C PHE A 4 -51.92 49.58 -2.30
N LEU A 5 -52.32 48.49 -2.98
CA LEU A 5 -53.47 48.05 -3.81
C LEU A 5 -53.40 46.50 -3.96
N LYS A 6 -54.49 45.80 -4.33
CA LYS A 6 -54.44 44.42 -4.89
C LYS A 6 -54.38 44.47 -6.42
N VAL A 7 -53.41 43.80 -7.05
CA VAL A 7 -53.42 43.52 -8.50
C VAL A 7 -53.05 42.06 -8.74
N SER A 8 -53.99 41.31 -9.30
CA SER A 8 -53.69 40.07 -10.03
C SER A 8 -53.36 40.42 -11.47
N LEU A 9 -52.28 39.88 -12.03
CA LEU A 9 -52.15 39.78 -13.48
C LEU A 9 -51.37 38.53 -13.87
N SER A 10 -51.98 37.71 -14.70
CA SER A 10 -51.36 36.54 -15.31
C SER A 10 -50.20 36.95 -16.22
N CYS A 11 -49.14 36.16 -16.29
CA CYS A 11 -48.23 36.20 -17.44
C CYS A 11 -47.91 34.77 -17.88
N VAL A 12 -48.13 34.50 -19.16
CA VAL A 12 -47.81 33.24 -19.83
C VAL A 12 -46.34 33.28 -20.23
N ALA A 13 -45.57 32.24 -19.88
CA ALA A 13 -44.20 32.06 -20.37
C ALA A 13 -44.14 30.78 -21.22
N ALA A 14 -43.94 30.98 -22.52
CA ALA A 14 -43.96 29.99 -23.56
C ALA A 14 -42.99 28.80 -23.36
N LEU A 15 -43.45 27.61 -23.74
CA LEU A 15 -42.62 26.42 -23.90
C LEU A 15 -41.84 26.53 -25.24
N SER A 16 -40.54 26.83 -25.20
CA SER A 16 -39.70 26.80 -26.41
C SER A 16 -38.95 25.46 -26.52
N MET A 17 -39.44 24.56 -27.35
CA MET A 17 -38.66 23.40 -27.80
C MET A 17 -37.54 23.89 -28.73
N ALA A 18 -36.29 23.84 -28.26
CA ALA A 18 -35.12 23.96 -29.12
C ALA A 18 -34.79 22.58 -29.72
N SER A 19 -34.69 22.51 -31.05
CA SER A 19 -34.40 21.30 -31.79
C SER A 19 -32.98 20.79 -31.51
N ALA A 20 -32.84 19.50 -31.18
CA ALA A 20 -31.54 18.85 -31.16
C ALA A 20 -31.01 18.68 -32.60
N SER A 21 -29.93 19.40 -32.94
CA SER A 21 -29.19 19.15 -34.18
C SER A 21 -28.43 17.84 -34.07
N MET A 22 -28.71 16.89 -34.97
CA MET A 22 -27.91 15.68 -35.12
C MET A 22 -26.48 16.05 -35.54
N VAL A 23 -25.50 15.77 -34.68
CA VAL A 23 -24.09 15.74 -35.07
C VAL A 23 -23.81 14.39 -35.71
N VAL A 24 -23.57 14.38 -37.02
CA VAL A 24 -23.09 13.20 -37.73
C VAL A 24 -21.58 13.14 -37.56
N VAL A 25 -21.11 12.21 -36.73
CA VAL A 25 -19.68 11.95 -36.51
C VAL A 25 -19.19 10.92 -37.54
N GLN A 26 -18.19 11.27 -38.34
CA GLN A 26 -17.47 10.29 -39.18
C GLN A 26 -16.50 9.46 -38.33
N PRO A 27 -16.32 8.16 -38.62
CA PRO A 27 -15.35 7.34 -37.90
C PRO A 27 -13.92 7.67 -38.35
N GLY A 28 -13.08 8.09 -37.41
CA GLY A 28 -11.66 8.36 -37.63
C GLY A 28 -10.89 8.26 -36.31
N LEU A 29 -9.76 7.53 -36.36
CA LEU A 29 -8.83 7.25 -35.27
C LEU A 29 -8.73 8.37 -34.22
N PHE A 30 -9.11 8.06 -32.97
CA PHE A 30 -8.27 8.13 -31.76
C PHE A 30 -9.09 7.55 -30.61
N GLY A 31 -8.80 6.32 -30.22
CA GLY A 31 -9.50 5.63 -29.14
C GLY A 31 -9.06 6.14 -27.78
N THR A 32 -9.63 7.26 -27.32
CA THR A 32 -9.59 7.59 -25.89
C THR A 32 -10.52 6.61 -25.18
N SER A 33 -9.96 5.47 -24.74
CA SER A 33 -10.69 4.51 -23.92
C SER A 33 -11.07 5.19 -22.60
N ILE A 34 -12.31 5.68 -22.53
CA ILE A 34 -12.94 6.02 -21.28
C ILE A 34 -13.16 4.70 -20.55
N VAL A 35 -12.21 4.32 -19.70
CA VAL A 35 -12.44 3.26 -18.72
C VAL A 35 -13.55 3.78 -17.83
N ALA A 36 -14.76 3.23 -18.00
CA ALA A 36 -15.85 3.54 -17.11
C ALA A 36 -15.43 3.07 -15.71
N ALA A 37 -15.54 3.96 -14.71
CA ALA A 37 -15.33 3.60 -13.32
C ALA A 37 -16.24 2.40 -13.00
N GLN A 38 -15.61 1.26 -12.69
CA GLN A 38 -16.33 0.05 -12.33
C GLN A 38 -16.71 0.20 -10.85
N GLU A 39 -17.99 0.13 -10.54
CA GLU A 39 -18.45 0.06 -9.15
C GLU A 39 -18.52 -1.42 -8.75
N GLY A 40 -17.91 -1.77 -7.62
CA GLY A 40 -17.88 -3.14 -7.10
C GLY A 40 -16.85 -3.33 -5.99
N PRO A 41 -16.82 -4.50 -5.33
CA PRO A 41 -15.91 -4.79 -4.24
C PRO A 41 -14.46 -4.79 -4.72
N VAL A 42 -13.58 -4.22 -3.90
CA VAL A 42 -12.13 -4.15 -4.17
C VAL A 42 -11.42 -5.22 -3.33
N THR A 43 -10.71 -6.13 -3.99
CA THR A 43 -9.82 -7.07 -3.30
C THR A 43 -8.43 -6.48 -3.26
N LEU A 44 -7.88 -6.33 -2.05
CA LEU A 44 -6.49 -5.97 -1.84
C LEU A 44 -5.66 -7.24 -1.71
N TYR A 45 -4.51 -7.27 -2.37
CA TYR A 45 -3.51 -8.35 -2.28
C TYR A 45 -2.21 -7.77 -1.77
N GLN A 46 -1.49 -8.48 -0.90
CA GLN A 46 -0.15 -8.11 -0.48
C GLN A 46 0.80 -9.31 -0.52
N LYS A 47 2.04 -9.07 -0.95
CA LYS A 47 3.13 -10.04 -0.91
C LYS A 47 4.44 -9.30 -0.65
N TYR A 48 5.38 -9.98 0.02
CA TYR A 48 6.78 -9.56 0.04
C TYR A 48 7.56 -10.35 -1.00
N GLY A 49 8.44 -9.69 -1.73
CA GLY A 49 9.30 -10.33 -2.73
C GLY A 49 10.63 -9.63 -2.92
N ALA A 50 11.34 -10.01 -3.97
CA ALA A 50 12.57 -9.35 -4.41
C ALA A 50 12.47 -9.16 -5.93
N PRO A 51 12.03 -7.99 -6.42
CA PRO A 51 11.88 -7.77 -7.87
C PRO A 51 13.24 -7.73 -8.57
N HIS A 52 14.33 -7.48 -7.84
CA HIS A 52 15.70 -7.56 -8.34
C HIS A 52 16.72 -7.69 -7.21
N GLY A 53 17.88 -8.24 -7.56
CA GLY A 53 19.05 -8.32 -6.69
C GLY A 53 18.78 -9.01 -5.36
N ASP A 54 19.75 -8.86 -4.45
CA ASP A 54 19.81 -9.54 -3.15
C ASP A 54 20.00 -8.58 -1.97
N LYS A 55 20.02 -7.26 -2.21
CA LYS A 55 20.33 -6.21 -1.21
C LYS A 55 19.11 -5.51 -0.61
N SER A 56 17.91 -5.86 -1.06
CA SER A 56 16.66 -5.28 -0.58
C SER A 56 15.52 -6.28 -0.70
N PHE A 57 14.48 -6.13 0.11
CA PHE A 57 13.19 -6.77 -0.12
C PHE A 57 12.15 -5.72 -0.49
N ALA A 58 11.10 -6.13 -1.21
CA ALA A 58 9.98 -5.28 -1.57
C ALA A 58 8.71 -5.72 -0.84
N SER A 59 7.83 -4.76 -0.54
CA SER A 59 6.41 -5.03 -0.33
C SER A 59 5.65 -4.53 -1.54
N ALA A 60 4.80 -5.38 -2.11
CA ALA A 60 3.85 -5.00 -3.13
C ALA A 60 2.43 -5.13 -2.58
N VAL A 61 1.60 -4.12 -2.85
CA VAL A 61 0.15 -4.14 -2.64
C VAL A 61 -0.54 -3.85 -3.96
N VAL A 62 -1.51 -4.70 -4.31
CA VAL A 62 -2.27 -4.60 -5.55
C VAL A 62 -3.76 -4.57 -5.22
N ALA A 63 -4.46 -3.55 -5.69
CA ALA A 63 -5.91 -3.47 -5.62
C ALA A 63 -6.51 -3.97 -6.96
N VAL A 64 -7.40 -4.95 -6.88
CA VAL A 64 -8.11 -5.55 -8.01
C VAL A 64 -9.60 -5.36 -7.83
N GLN A 65 -10.29 -5.04 -8.93
CA GLN A 65 -11.74 -4.90 -8.98
C GLN A 65 -12.27 -5.68 -10.19
N GLY A 66 -13.16 -6.65 -9.94
CA GLY A 66 -13.49 -7.65 -10.96
C GLY A 66 -12.25 -8.45 -11.37
N ASP A 67 -11.89 -8.41 -12.66
CA ASP A 67 -10.66 -8.99 -13.19
C ASP A 67 -9.52 -7.97 -13.36
N LYS A 68 -9.75 -6.69 -13.06
CA LYS A 68 -8.87 -5.57 -13.44
C LYS A 68 -8.06 -5.00 -12.28
N ILE A 69 -6.79 -4.71 -12.55
CA ILE A 69 -5.91 -3.98 -11.61
C ILE A 69 -6.31 -2.50 -11.61
N VAL A 70 -6.67 -1.97 -10.43
CA VAL A 70 -7.12 -0.57 -10.29
C VAL A 70 -6.09 0.34 -9.62
N ALA A 71 -5.23 -0.22 -8.76
CA ALA A 71 -4.07 0.47 -8.18
C ALA A 71 -2.97 -0.52 -7.80
N VAL A 72 -1.72 -0.04 -7.78
CA VAL A 72 -0.53 -0.76 -7.31
C VAL A 72 0.31 0.20 -6.47
N ASP A 73 0.93 -0.31 -5.42
CA ASP A 73 1.95 0.35 -4.62
C ASP A 73 3.07 -0.67 -4.34
N ILE A 74 4.33 -0.27 -4.51
CA ILE A 74 5.51 -1.12 -4.26
C ILE A 74 6.61 -0.29 -3.62
N ASP A 75 6.93 -0.56 -2.36
CA ASP A 75 8.09 0.01 -1.68
C ASP A 75 9.16 -1.07 -1.45
N GLU A 76 10.39 -0.65 -1.26
CA GLU A 76 11.55 -1.50 -1.06
C GLU A 76 12.33 -1.06 0.17
N TYR A 77 12.80 -2.02 0.93
CA TYR A 77 13.57 -1.80 2.14
C TYR A 77 15.00 -2.26 1.96
N GLN A 78 15.95 -1.41 2.32
CA GLN A 78 17.38 -1.63 2.09
C GLN A 78 18.21 -1.07 3.25
N PHE A 79 19.25 -1.80 3.65
CA PHE A 79 20.33 -1.23 4.46
C PHE A 79 21.23 -0.35 3.59
N VAL A 80 21.38 0.90 3.98
CA VAL A 80 22.19 1.91 3.28
C VAL A 80 23.24 2.52 4.21
N GLU A 81 24.41 2.81 3.65
CA GLU A 81 25.51 3.45 4.37
C GLU A 81 25.39 4.99 4.34
N GLY A 82 25.96 5.62 5.37
CA GLY A 82 26.17 7.07 5.44
C GLY A 82 24.98 7.88 5.98
N ASP A 83 25.21 9.18 6.13
CA ASP A 83 24.29 10.08 6.84
C ASP A 83 23.15 10.65 5.96
N GLY A 84 22.15 11.23 6.64
CA GLY A 84 21.08 12.02 6.02
C GLY A 84 20.05 11.19 5.26
N TRP A 85 19.86 9.92 5.63
CA TRP A 85 18.71 9.12 5.18
C TRP A 85 17.58 9.23 6.20
N THR A 86 16.33 9.19 5.73
CA THR A 86 15.16 8.98 6.59
C THR A 86 15.07 7.49 6.88
N ALA A 87 15.56 7.09 8.05
CA ALA A 87 15.45 5.70 8.52
C ALA A 87 13.98 5.29 8.75
N VAL A 88 13.72 3.98 8.77
CA VAL A 88 12.43 3.45 9.23
C VAL A 88 12.15 3.85 10.70
N PRO A 89 10.89 3.90 11.15
CA PRO A 89 10.56 4.18 12.55
C PRO A 89 11.33 3.28 13.54
N ASN A 90 11.58 3.81 14.74
CA ASN A 90 12.33 3.13 15.82
C ASN A 90 13.79 2.75 15.49
N ALA A 91 14.35 3.25 14.38
CA ALA A 91 15.77 3.13 14.04
C ALA A 91 16.75 3.82 15.03
N ASP A 92 16.26 4.70 15.90
CA ASP A 92 16.97 5.31 17.03
C ASP A 92 16.63 4.65 18.38
N GLY A 93 15.68 3.71 18.39
CA GLY A 93 15.21 2.94 19.55
C GLY A 93 15.82 1.54 19.65
N GLU A 94 15.11 0.61 20.29
CA GLU A 94 15.56 -0.78 20.46
C GLU A 94 15.70 -1.53 19.13
N PHE A 95 14.85 -1.26 18.13
CA PHE A 95 14.92 -1.86 16.79
C PHE A 95 16.22 -1.50 16.06
N GLY A 96 16.64 -0.24 16.13
CA GLY A 96 17.89 0.25 15.51
C GLY A 96 19.17 -0.39 16.05
N LYS A 97 19.15 -0.99 17.25
CA LYS A 97 20.31 -1.69 17.82
C LYS A 97 20.73 -2.93 17.04
N ALA A 98 19.85 -3.44 16.18
CA ALA A 98 20.13 -4.56 15.28
C ALA A 98 20.77 -4.12 13.95
N PHE A 99 20.99 -2.82 13.72
CA PHE A 99 21.56 -2.35 12.45
C PHE A 99 23.09 -2.47 12.44
N PRO A 100 23.73 -2.74 11.28
CA PRO A 100 25.19 -2.71 11.17
C PRO A 100 25.77 -1.33 11.49
N GLU A 101 27.00 -1.30 11.99
CA GLU A 101 27.73 -0.05 12.24
C GLU A 101 27.83 0.79 10.95
N GLY A 102 27.34 2.04 11.01
CA GLY A 102 27.35 2.97 9.87
C GLY A 102 26.26 2.74 8.82
N GLN A 103 25.32 1.80 9.06
CA GLN A 103 24.19 1.53 8.18
C GLN A 103 22.85 1.82 8.86
N THR A 104 21.82 2.08 8.05
CA THR A 104 20.45 2.20 8.52
C THR A 104 19.46 1.56 7.54
N LEU A 105 18.39 0.97 8.04
CA LEU A 105 17.30 0.44 7.23
C LEU A 105 16.41 1.60 6.77
N ILE A 106 16.21 1.73 5.46
CA ILE A 106 15.35 2.74 4.85
C ILE A 106 14.19 2.10 4.10
N SER A 107 13.10 2.84 3.93
CA SER A 107 12.18 2.70 2.79
C SER A 107 12.74 3.51 1.61
N LYS A 108 12.74 2.94 0.39
CA LYS A 108 13.19 3.65 -0.81
C LYS A 108 12.20 4.73 -1.21
N ASP A 109 10.90 4.54 -0.99
CA ASP A 109 9.90 5.57 -1.34
C ASP A 109 9.91 6.75 -0.36
N ALA A 110 10.10 6.51 0.93
CA ALA A 110 10.34 7.56 1.93
C ALA A 110 11.64 8.34 1.69
N ASN A 111 12.53 7.82 0.83
CA ASN A 111 13.81 8.43 0.45
C ASN A 111 13.94 8.65 -1.07
N SER A 112 12.83 8.66 -1.83
CA SER A 112 12.87 8.43 -3.29
C SER A 112 13.75 9.41 -4.05
N ASP A 113 13.73 10.70 -3.68
CA ASP A 113 14.61 11.72 -4.27
C ASP A 113 16.09 11.41 -4.04
N LYS A 114 16.50 11.18 -2.78
CA LYS A 114 17.90 10.89 -2.42
C LYS A 114 18.37 9.53 -2.98
N TYR A 115 17.49 8.53 -3.00
CA TYR A 115 17.81 7.25 -3.63
C TYR A 115 17.97 7.39 -5.15
N SER A 116 17.19 8.27 -5.79
CA SER A 116 17.35 8.62 -7.20
C SER A 116 18.67 9.33 -7.49
N GLU A 117 19.16 10.20 -6.59
CA GLU A 117 20.50 10.78 -6.69
C GLU A 117 21.59 9.70 -6.63
N LEU A 118 21.46 8.71 -5.74
CA LEU A 118 22.37 7.57 -5.67
C LEU A 118 22.33 6.73 -6.96
N MET A 119 21.14 6.49 -7.54
CA MET A 119 21.01 5.81 -8.83
C MET A 119 21.65 6.60 -9.98
N ALA A 120 21.51 7.92 -10.00
CA ALA A 120 22.16 8.79 -10.98
C ALA A 120 23.70 8.75 -10.84
N GLU A 121 24.22 8.73 -9.61
CA GLU A 121 25.68 8.65 -9.37
C GLU A 121 26.26 7.26 -9.70
N LYS A 122 25.64 6.18 -9.22
CA LYS A 122 26.21 4.82 -9.28
C LYS A 122 25.83 4.05 -10.54
N ALA A 123 24.66 4.30 -11.11
CA ALA A 123 24.11 3.58 -12.25
C ALA A 123 23.81 4.48 -13.46
N GLN A 124 24.17 5.77 -13.41
CA GLN A 124 23.92 6.76 -14.47
C GLN A 124 22.45 6.91 -14.86
N ALA A 125 21.53 6.61 -13.92
CA ALA A 125 20.10 6.73 -14.13
C ALA A 125 19.69 8.17 -14.47
N THR A 126 18.82 8.32 -15.48
CA THR A 126 18.35 9.61 -15.99
C THR A 126 16.94 9.97 -15.54
N GLN A 127 16.20 9.03 -14.96
CA GLN A 127 14.86 9.20 -14.39
C GLN A 127 14.85 8.81 -12.91
N LYS A 128 13.96 9.40 -12.10
CA LYS A 128 13.84 9.07 -10.67
C LYS A 128 13.20 7.70 -10.45
N LEU A 129 13.48 7.08 -9.30
CA LEU A 129 12.83 5.83 -8.89
C LEU A 129 11.29 5.97 -8.88
N SER A 130 10.78 7.06 -8.31
CA SER A 130 9.34 7.38 -8.29
C SER A 130 8.72 7.47 -9.69
N ASP A 131 9.39 8.15 -10.63
CA ASP A 131 8.88 8.33 -12.00
C ASP A 131 8.80 6.98 -12.73
N ASN A 132 9.81 6.11 -12.55
CA ASN A 132 9.80 4.76 -13.11
C ASN A 132 8.70 3.88 -12.48
N LYS A 133 8.55 3.90 -11.15
CA LYS A 133 7.48 3.18 -10.44
C LYS A 133 6.10 3.63 -10.90
N GLN A 134 5.87 4.94 -11.05
CA GLN A 134 4.61 5.47 -11.56
C GLN A 134 4.33 5.01 -13.00
N ALA A 135 5.34 5.00 -13.88
CA ALA A 135 5.17 4.47 -15.24
C ALA A 135 4.78 2.98 -15.25
N ILE A 136 5.33 2.17 -14.33
CA ILE A 136 4.93 0.77 -14.14
C ILE A 136 3.47 0.68 -13.66
N TYR A 137 3.07 1.49 -12.68
CA TYR A 137 1.70 1.50 -12.14
C TYR A 137 0.66 1.93 -13.18
N ASP A 138 0.94 2.99 -13.94
CA ASP A 138 0.09 3.50 -15.01
C ASP A 138 -0.04 2.48 -16.15
N PHE A 139 1.04 1.75 -16.46
CA PHE A 139 1.03 0.70 -17.48
C PHE A 139 0.18 -0.52 -17.10
N VAL A 140 0.19 -0.95 -15.83
CA VAL A 140 -0.61 -2.12 -15.39
C VAL A 140 -2.06 -1.77 -15.06
N LYS A 141 -2.38 -0.50 -14.78
CA LYS A 141 -3.73 -0.06 -14.45
C LYS A 141 -4.71 -0.33 -15.59
N GLY A 142 -5.82 -0.98 -15.27
CA GLY A 142 -6.85 -1.39 -16.23
C GLY A 142 -6.55 -2.69 -17.00
N LYS A 143 -5.37 -3.30 -16.82
CA LYS A 143 -5.09 -4.65 -17.34
C LYS A 143 -5.82 -5.71 -16.51
N SER A 144 -6.28 -6.76 -17.19
CA SER A 144 -6.69 -8.01 -16.57
C SER A 144 -5.45 -8.83 -16.18
N ILE A 145 -5.67 -9.88 -15.38
CA ILE A 145 -4.58 -10.78 -14.98
C ILE A 145 -3.99 -11.51 -16.20
N ASP A 146 -4.79 -11.86 -17.21
CA ASP A 146 -4.29 -12.45 -18.46
C ASP A 146 -3.46 -11.44 -19.29
N GLU A 147 -3.87 -10.18 -19.35
CA GLU A 147 -3.11 -9.10 -20.02
C GLU A 147 -1.80 -8.76 -19.28
N LEU A 148 -1.77 -8.90 -17.95
CA LEU A 148 -0.55 -8.78 -17.16
C LEU A 148 0.38 -9.99 -17.40
N GLN A 149 -0.16 -11.22 -17.50
CA GLN A 149 0.65 -12.41 -17.80
C GLN A 149 1.30 -12.32 -19.19
N ALA A 150 0.56 -11.85 -20.20
CA ALA A 150 1.13 -11.60 -21.51
C ALA A 150 2.29 -10.58 -21.46
N THR A 151 2.22 -9.58 -20.57
CA THR A 151 3.32 -8.63 -20.34
C THR A 151 4.53 -9.31 -19.68
N VAL A 152 4.31 -10.16 -18.67
CA VAL A 152 5.37 -10.96 -18.03
C VAL A 152 6.11 -11.80 -19.07
N ASP A 153 5.37 -12.51 -19.92
CA ASP A 153 5.92 -13.39 -20.95
C ASP A 153 6.69 -12.60 -22.03
N GLU A 154 6.21 -11.40 -22.40
CA GLU A 154 6.87 -10.49 -23.34
C GLU A 154 8.19 -9.94 -22.77
N LEU A 155 8.18 -9.47 -21.51
CA LEU A 155 9.38 -8.97 -20.82
C LEU A 155 10.43 -10.06 -20.62
N ALA A 156 10.01 -11.30 -20.29
CA ALA A 156 10.91 -12.45 -20.22
C ALA A 156 11.49 -12.83 -21.60
N GLY A 157 10.80 -12.50 -22.69
CA GLY A 157 11.22 -12.74 -24.07
C GLY A 157 12.21 -11.73 -24.65
N LEU A 158 12.46 -10.59 -23.98
CA LEU A 158 13.32 -9.51 -24.48
C LEU A 158 14.80 -9.91 -24.62
N GLY A 159 15.31 -10.76 -23.71
CA GLY A 159 16.73 -11.13 -23.65
C GLY A 159 17.66 -10.00 -23.17
N GLU A 160 18.97 -10.27 -23.10
CA GLU A 160 19.96 -9.36 -22.51
C GLU A 160 20.13 -8.03 -23.27
N ASP A 161 19.91 -8.02 -24.59
CA ASP A 161 19.98 -6.82 -25.45
C ASP A 161 18.64 -6.06 -25.56
N GLY A 162 17.56 -6.60 -24.97
CA GLY A 162 16.21 -6.05 -25.13
C GLY A 162 15.95 -4.85 -24.21
N ASN A 163 15.23 -3.85 -24.73
CA ASN A 163 14.94 -2.63 -23.99
C ASN A 163 13.54 -2.67 -23.35
N VAL A 164 13.48 -2.70 -22.01
CA VAL A 164 12.22 -2.72 -21.24
C VAL A 164 11.27 -1.58 -21.58
N SER A 165 11.77 -0.41 -21.99
CA SER A 165 10.92 0.75 -22.31
C SER A 165 10.10 0.55 -23.60
N ASP A 166 10.50 -0.41 -24.44
CA ASP A 166 9.80 -0.75 -25.68
C ASP A 166 8.48 -1.49 -25.37
N VAL A 167 8.40 -2.15 -24.20
CA VAL A 167 7.19 -2.82 -23.68
C VAL A 167 6.48 -1.93 -22.66
N VAL A 168 7.20 -1.46 -21.63
CA VAL A 168 6.65 -0.61 -20.55
C VAL A 168 7.13 0.83 -20.74
N SER A 169 6.49 1.53 -21.67
CA SER A 169 6.85 2.91 -22.02
C SER A 169 6.82 3.84 -20.80
N GLY A 170 7.92 4.57 -20.60
CA GLY A 170 8.14 5.45 -19.45
C GLY A 170 9.00 4.84 -18.35
N SER A 171 9.05 3.51 -18.22
CA SER A 171 10.04 2.85 -17.34
C SER A 171 11.37 2.65 -18.05
N THR A 172 12.44 2.87 -17.30
CA THR A 172 13.86 2.71 -17.67
C THR A 172 14.64 1.87 -16.66
N LEU A 173 14.00 1.34 -15.62
CA LEU A 173 14.61 0.37 -14.71
C LEU A 173 14.85 -0.92 -15.46
N ALA A 174 16.10 -1.38 -15.57
CA ALA A 174 16.44 -2.69 -16.17
C ALA A 174 15.57 -3.82 -15.57
N ASP A 175 15.28 -3.71 -14.28
CA ASP A 175 14.50 -4.66 -13.49
C ASP A 175 12.98 -4.56 -13.66
N THR A 176 12.47 -3.78 -14.61
CA THR A 176 11.01 -3.58 -14.83
C THR A 176 10.24 -4.91 -14.94
N GLY A 177 10.83 -5.93 -15.58
CA GLY A 177 10.25 -7.28 -15.63
C GLY A 177 10.00 -7.90 -14.26
N GLY A 178 10.92 -7.72 -13.31
CA GLY A 178 10.79 -8.23 -11.94
C GLY A 178 9.74 -7.50 -11.11
N TYR A 179 9.54 -6.19 -11.31
CA TYR A 179 8.42 -5.46 -10.70
C TYR A 179 7.07 -5.95 -11.26
N ILE A 180 6.96 -6.14 -12.58
CA ILE A 180 5.75 -6.67 -13.23
C ILE A 180 5.46 -8.11 -12.76
N GLN A 181 6.49 -8.94 -12.61
CA GLN A 181 6.38 -10.28 -12.02
C GLN A 181 5.91 -10.22 -10.56
N LEU A 182 6.46 -9.32 -9.73
CA LEU A 182 6.03 -9.18 -8.34
C LEU A 182 4.55 -8.76 -8.22
N ILE A 183 4.05 -7.90 -9.12
CA ILE A 183 2.61 -7.55 -9.20
C ILE A 183 1.78 -8.79 -9.53
N MET A 184 2.22 -9.60 -10.49
CA MET A 184 1.57 -10.85 -10.87
C MET A 184 1.51 -11.85 -9.69
N ASP A 185 2.65 -12.08 -9.05
CA ASP A 185 2.76 -13.01 -7.92
C ASP A 185 1.95 -12.52 -6.72
N THR A 186 1.85 -11.20 -6.53
CA THR A 186 1.01 -10.61 -5.48
C THR A 186 -0.46 -10.94 -5.68
N VAL A 187 -1.00 -10.85 -6.91
CA VAL A 187 -2.41 -11.20 -7.16
C VAL A 187 -2.66 -12.71 -7.13
N LYS A 188 -1.69 -13.53 -7.57
CA LYS A 188 -1.83 -15.00 -7.61
C LYS A 188 -1.62 -15.69 -6.28
N GLU A 189 -0.69 -15.20 -5.47
CA GLU A 189 -0.17 -15.90 -4.29
C GLU A 189 -0.12 -15.02 -3.03
N GLY A 190 -0.36 -13.72 -3.15
CA GLY A 190 -0.36 -12.80 -2.02
C GLY A 190 -1.54 -13.03 -1.08
N ARG A 191 -1.37 -12.62 0.17
CA ARG A 191 -2.47 -12.62 1.14
C ARG A 191 -3.52 -11.60 0.71
N SER A 192 -4.80 -11.98 0.74
CA SER A 192 -5.89 -11.14 0.25
C SER A 192 -6.79 -10.61 1.36
N TYR A 193 -7.41 -9.46 1.10
CA TYR A 193 -8.38 -8.81 1.97
C TYR A 193 -9.51 -8.23 1.14
N GLU A 194 -10.75 -8.60 1.46
CA GLU A 194 -11.97 -8.07 0.81
C GLU A 194 -12.30 -6.69 1.41
N GLY A 195 -12.07 -5.65 0.62
CA GLY A 195 -12.40 -4.27 0.91
C GLY A 195 -13.88 -3.94 0.67
N ALA A 196 -14.24 -2.69 0.91
CA ALA A 196 -15.55 -2.16 0.56
C ALA A 196 -15.72 -2.03 -0.97
N GLU A 197 -16.92 -1.63 -1.38
CA GLU A 197 -17.15 -1.14 -2.74
C GLU A 197 -16.59 0.28 -2.89
N GLY A 198 -16.14 0.65 -4.08
CA GLY A 198 -15.65 1.99 -4.38
C GLY A 198 -15.30 2.16 -5.86
N SER A 199 -14.87 3.36 -6.23
CA SER A 199 -14.35 3.70 -7.55
C SER A 199 -13.09 4.56 -7.41
N ASP A 200 -12.35 4.72 -8.51
CA ASP A 200 -11.15 5.57 -8.59
C ASP A 200 -10.12 5.29 -7.49
N ILE A 201 -9.92 3.99 -7.21
CA ILE A 201 -9.12 3.49 -6.10
C ILE A 201 -7.68 4.02 -6.19
N THR A 202 -7.20 4.53 -5.06
CA THR A 202 -5.80 4.89 -4.84
C THR A 202 -5.25 4.09 -3.67
N LEU A 203 -3.98 3.68 -3.76
CA LEU A 203 -3.24 3.13 -2.63
C LEU A 203 -2.36 4.24 -2.05
N LYS A 204 -2.26 4.27 -0.72
CA LYS A 204 -1.34 5.13 0.02
C LYS A 204 -0.54 4.26 0.99
N GLN A 205 0.77 4.42 1.03
CA GLN A 205 1.63 3.68 1.95
C GLN A 205 2.37 4.62 2.93
N GLY A 206 2.73 4.07 4.08
CA GLY A 206 3.56 4.77 5.04
C GLY A 206 4.08 3.86 6.14
N LEU A 207 5.03 4.38 6.90
CA LEU A 207 5.62 3.71 8.04
C LEU A 207 5.16 4.38 9.34
N ALA A 208 4.99 3.60 10.40
CA ALA A 208 4.63 4.08 11.73
C ALA A 208 5.33 3.29 12.84
N ALA A 209 5.42 3.89 14.04
CA ALA A 209 5.77 3.21 15.29
C ALA A 209 4.49 2.95 16.09
N ALA A 210 3.69 1.98 15.65
CA ALA A 210 2.36 1.75 16.22
C ALA A 210 2.38 0.93 17.52
N HIS A 211 3.43 0.14 17.78
CA HIS A 211 3.59 -0.67 18.97
C HIS A 211 5.07 -0.74 19.41
N GLY A 212 5.37 -0.13 20.56
CA GLY A 212 6.70 -0.15 21.17
C GLY A 212 7.83 0.39 20.29
N ASP A 213 9.05 -0.03 20.59
CA ASP A 213 10.31 0.44 19.99
C ASP A 213 11.14 -0.68 19.32
N LYS A 214 10.59 -1.91 19.21
CA LYS A 214 11.27 -3.11 18.70
C LYS A 214 10.85 -3.53 17.29
N SER A 215 9.92 -2.80 16.69
CA SER A 215 9.44 -3.01 15.33
C SER A 215 9.15 -1.67 14.66
N PHE A 216 9.03 -1.69 13.34
CA PHE A 216 8.31 -0.64 12.61
C PHE A 216 7.11 -1.26 11.90
N ALA A 217 6.02 -0.51 11.81
CA ALA A 217 4.84 -0.90 11.04
C ALA A 217 4.94 -0.34 9.62
N GLN A 218 4.62 -1.17 8.62
CA GLN A 218 4.18 -0.71 7.30
C GLN A 218 2.66 -0.71 7.28
N VAL A 219 2.08 0.39 6.81
CA VAL A 219 0.63 0.56 6.67
C VAL A 219 0.32 0.96 5.24
N THR A 220 -0.57 0.21 4.59
CA THR A 220 -1.07 0.52 3.25
C THR A 220 -2.58 0.67 3.33
N VAL A 221 -3.12 1.72 2.74
CA VAL A 221 -4.55 2.06 2.77
C VAL A 221 -5.06 2.25 1.35
N ALA A 222 -6.14 1.55 1.01
CA ALA A 222 -6.89 1.76 -0.22
C ALA A 222 -8.01 2.79 0.04
N MET A 223 -8.05 3.84 -0.77
CA MET A 223 -8.99 4.95 -0.65
C MET A 223 -9.89 5.04 -1.88
N ALA A 224 -11.18 5.27 -1.66
CA ALA A 224 -12.13 5.79 -2.65
C ALA A 224 -12.59 7.16 -2.17
N GLY A 225 -12.03 8.23 -2.74
CA GLY A 225 -12.22 9.58 -2.21
C GLY A 225 -11.69 9.72 -0.78
N ASP A 226 -12.58 10.07 0.16
CA ASP A 226 -12.31 10.19 1.61
C ASP A 226 -12.59 8.90 2.40
N THR A 227 -13.06 7.84 1.73
CA THR A 227 -13.47 6.58 2.36
C THR A 227 -12.35 5.53 2.29
N ILE A 228 -12.05 4.92 3.43
CA ILE A 228 -11.12 3.79 3.57
C ILE A 228 -11.81 2.53 3.05
N VAL A 229 -11.41 2.07 1.88
CA VAL A 229 -11.95 0.85 1.24
C VAL A 229 -11.34 -0.39 1.89
N GLY A 230 -10.08 -0.33 2.29
CA GLY A 230 -9.41 -1.41 3.01
C GLY A 230 -7.99 -1.03 3.39
N SER A 231 -7.35 -1.86 4.20
CA SER A 231 -5.99 -1.58 4.68
C SER A 231 -5.23 -2.85 5.01
N PHE A 232 -3.92 -2.83 4.79
CA PHE A 232 -2.98 -3.76 5.41
C PHE A 232 -2.14 -3.03 6.46
N ILE A 233 -1.90 -3.70 7.58
CA ILE A 233 -0.83 -3.37 8.52
C ILE A 233 0.03 -4.64 8.64
N ASP A 234 1.34 -4.46 8.64
CA ASP A 234 2.28 -5.45 9.14
C ASP A 234 3.35 -4.76 9.97
N GLU A 235 4.01 -5.50 10.84
CA GLU A 235 5.18 -5.01 11.56
C GLU A 235 6.39 -5.86 11.21
N PHE A 236 7.52 -5.20 11.03
CA PHE A 236 8.81 -5.85 10.85
C PHE A 236 9.62 -5.78 12.14
N GLN A 237 10.14 -6.92 12.58
CA GLN A 237 10.86 -7.05 13.84
C GLN A 237 12.10 -7.95 13.66
N PHE A 238 13.20 -7.59 14.31
CA PHE A 238 14.30 -8.52 14.54
C PHE A 238 13.96 -9.50 15.67
N VAL A 239 14.07 -10.79 15.38
CA VAL A 239 13.79 -11.89 16.31
C VAL A 239 15.00 -12.82 16.41
N GLU A 240 15.19 -13.40 17.58
CA GLU A 240 16.26 -14.36 17.88
C GLU A 240 15.80 -15.81 17.72
N GLY A 241 16.74 -16.68 17.34
CA GLY A 241 16.57 -18.14 17.32
C GLY A 241 16.05 -18.72 16.01
N ASP A 242 15.93 -20.04 15.98
CA ASP A 242 15.52 -20.80 14.79
C ASP A 242 13.99 -20.82 14.57
N GLY A 243 13.57 -21.22 13.38
CA GLY A 243 12.16 -21.47 13.02
C GLY A 243 11.42 -20.29 12.38
N TRP A 244 12.01 -19.09 12.43
CA TRP A 244 11.47 -17.91 11.76
C TRP A 244 11.72 -17.91 10.25
N THR A 245 10.72 -17.48 9.49
CA THR A 245 10.86 -17.15 8.06
C THR A 245 11.23 -15.68 7.93
N GLY A 246 12.46 -15.40 7.54
CA GLY A 246 12.89 -14.03 7.25
C GLY A 246 12.16 -13.41 6.06
N VAL A 247 12.20 -12.08 5.96
CA VAL A 247 11.80 -11.36 4.74
C VAL A 247 12.61 -11.83 3.51
N PRO A 248 12.16 -11.59 2.27
CA PRO A 248 12.94 -11.94 1.08
C PRO A 248 14.39 -11.45 1.14
N ASN A 249 15.32 -12.20 0.56
CA ASN A 249 16.77 -11.94 0.62
C ASN A 249 17.40 -11.98 2.04
N SER A 250 16.70 -12.50 3.06
CA SER A 250 17.30 -12.81 4.38
C SER A 250 18.43 -13.86 4.34
N ASP A 251 18.53 -14.62 3.26
CA ASP A 251 19.62 -15.57 2.96
C ASP A 251 20.64 -15.02 1.95
N GLY A 252 20.37 -13.84 1.37
CA GLY A 252 21.21 -13.13 0.41
C GLY A 252 22.08 -12.04 1.04
N GLU A 253 22.51 -11.06 0.25
CA GLU A 253 23.34 -9.94 0.73
C GLU A 253 22.61 -9.06 1.77
N PHE A 254 21.28 -8.91 1.68
CA PHE A 254 20.48 -8.18 2.67
C PHE A 254 20.54 -8.84 4.06
N GLY A 255 20.46 -10.17 4.12
CA GLY A 255 20.60 -10.94 5.36
C GLY A 255 21.96 -10.81 6.05
N LYS A 256 23.03 -10.47 5.32
CA LYS A 256 24.37 -10.25 5.91
C LYS A 256 24.46 -9.00 6.80
N ALA A 257 23.46 -8.12 6.72
CA ALA A 257 23.32 -6.97 7.61
C ALA A 257 22.69 -7.34 8.97
N TYR A 258 22.24 -8.57 9.17
CA TYR A 258 21.57 -8.96 10.42
C TYR A 258 22.60 -9.24 11.53
N PRO A 259 22.26 -8.98 12.80
CA PRO A 259 23.06 -9.44 13.93
C PRO A 259 23.18 -10.96 13.97
N GLU A 260 24.27 -11.48 14.51
CA GLU A 260 24.47 -12.93 14.66
C GLU A 260 23.32 -13.56 15.46
N GLY A 261 22.65 -14.55 14.87
CA GLY A 261 21.51 -15.26 15.49
C GLY A 261 20.17 -14.52 15.45
N GLN A 262 20.08 -13.39 14.72
CA GLN A 262 18.84 -12.64 14.50
C GLN A 262 18.38 -12.66 13.03
N THR A 263 17.06 -12.53 12.85
CA THR A 263 16.41 -12.47 11.53
C THR A 263 15.38 -11.36 11.53
N LEU A 264 15.34 -10.53 10.47
CA LEU A 264 14.24 -9.60 10.24
C LEU A 264 13.03 -10.34 9.66
N ILE A 265 11.90 -10.31 10.36
CA ILE A 265 10.65 -10.99 9.96
C ILE A 265 9.53 -10.00 9.66
N SER A 266 8.58 -10.39 8.80
CA SER A 266 7.20 -9.90 8.88
C SER A 266 6.47 -10.66 10.00
N LYS A 267 5.73 -9.96 10.86
CA LYS A 267 4.92 -10.59 11.91
C LYS A 267 3.64 -11.24 11.36
N ILE A 268 3.04 -10.74 10.28
CA ILE A 268 1.88 -11.40 9.67
C ILE A 268 2.28 -12.71 8.98
N ASP A 269 3.38 -12.74 8.21
CA ASP A 269 3.82 -13.95 7.51
C ASP A 269 4.32 -15.02 8.51
N ASN A 270 4.81 -14.59 9.68
CA ASN A 270 5.14 -15.47 10.81
C ASN A 270 4.03 -15.55 11.88
N SER A 271 2.79 -15.18 11.55
CA SER A 271 1.70 -14.97 12.53
C SER A 271 1.45 -16.18 13.43
N GLU A 272 1.52 -17.42 12.92
CA GLU A 272 1.32 -18.61 13.76
C GLU A 272 2.37 -18.72 14.88
N GLN A 273 3.65 -18.49 14.57
CA GLN A 273 4.74 -18.53 15.54
C GLN A 273 4.75 -17.31 16.45
N TYR A 274 4.47 -16.12 15.90
CA TYR A 274 4.39 -14.89 16.70
C TYR A 274 3.20 -14.93 17.68
N SER A 275 2.06 -15.51 17.27
CA SER A 275 0.89 -15.71 18.14
C SER A 275 1.20 -16.61 19.34
N LYS A 276 2.04 -17.65 19.17
CA LYS A 276 2.48 -18.50 20.30
C LYS A 276 3.24 -17.67 21.34
N LEU A 277 4.14 -16.78 20.91
CA LEU A 277 4.81 -15.85 21.82
C LEU A 277 3.84 -14.89 22.51
N MET A 278 2.81 -14.39 21.81
CA MET A 278 1.77 -13.54 22.40
C MET A 278 0.93 -14.29 23.44
N THR A 279 0.56 -15.54 23.17
CA THR A 279 -0.14 -16.39 24.16
C THR A 279 0.74 -16.69 25.37
N GLU A 280 2.03 -16.98 25.18
CA GLU A 280 2.96 -17.28 26.28
C GLU A 280 3.30 -16.06 27.15
N LYS A 281 3.56 -14.90 26.51
CA LYS A 281 4.09 -13.69 27.20
C LYS A 281 3.01 -12.70 27.62
N ALA A 282 1.89 -12.64 26.89
CA ALA A 282 0.82 -11.66 27.08
C ALA A 282 -0.57 -12.30 27.22
N GLN A 283 -0.65 -13.64 27.29
CA GLN A 283 -1.91 -14.39 27.43
C GLN A 283 -2.94 -14.12 26.32
N SER A 284 -2.48 -13.69 25.12
CA SER A 284 -3.37 -13.42 23.99
C SER A 284 -4.16 -14.67 23.59
N THR A 285 -5.46 -14.48 23.39
CA THR A 285 -6.42 -15.50 22.94
C THR A 285 -6.78 -15.38 21.45
N VAL A 286 -6.37 -14.30 20.79
CA VAL A 286 -6.55 -14.04 19.36
C VAL A 286 -5.17 -14.00 18.68
N ALA A 287 -5.09 -14.56 17.46
CA ALA A 287 -3.85 -14.58 16.69
C ALA A 287 -3.45 -13.18 16.19
N TYR A 288 -2.17 -12.97 15.91
CA TYR A 288 -1.64 -11.68 15.46
C TYR A 288 -2.31 -11.20 14.17
N ALA A 289 -2.41 -12.06 13.15
CA ALA A 289 -3.09 -11.72 11.90
C ALA A 289 -4.61 -11.47 12.07
N ASP A 290 -5.28 -12.22 12.96
CA ASP A 290 -6.72 -12.03 13.23
C ASP A 290 -6.99 -10.68 13.89
N ASN A 291 -6.11 -10.23 14.79
CA ASN A 291 -6.16 -8.90 15.39
C ASN A 291 -6.06 -7.80 14.31
N HIS A 292 -5.06 -7.88 13.42
CA HIS A 292 -4.90 -6.89 12.35
C HIS A 292 -6.03 -6.94 11.32
N LYS A 293 -6.60 -8.12 11.05
CA LYS A 293 -7.82 -8.25 10.26
C LYS A 293 -9.01 -7.55 10.92
N ALA A 294 -9.24 -7.75 12.22
CA ALA A 294 -10.32 -7.08 12.95
C ALA A 294 -10.16 -5.54 12.95
N ILE A 295 -8.93 -5.04 13.04
CA ILE A 295 -8.59 -3.62 12.91
C ILE A 295 -8.93 -3.10 11.51
N ALA A 296 -8.51 -3.80 10.45
CA ALA A 296 -8.80 -3.44 9.07
C ALA A 296 -10.31 -3.50 8.76
N ASP A 297 -11.03 -4.50 9.28
CA ASP A 297 -12.49 -4.63 9.14
C ASP A 297 -13.23 -3.50 9.87
N ALA A 298 -12.72 -3.01 11.00
CA ALA A 298 -13.34 -1.93 11.77
C ALA A 298 -13.22 -0.54 11.14
N VAL A 299 -12.20 -0.30 10.30
CA VAL A 299 -12.05 0.94 9.51
C VAL A 299 -12.66 0.85 8.10
N LYS A 300 -12.93 -0.36 7.59
CA LYS A 300 -13.47 -0.57 6.25
C LYS A 300 -14.82 0.13 6.07
N GLY A 301 -14.93 0.92 5.01
CA GLY A 301 -16.11 1.70 4.67
C GLY A 301 -16.30 2.96 5.52
N LYS A 302 -15.36 3.31 6.42
CA LYS A 302 -15.36 4.58 7.15
C LYS A 302 -14.67 5.68 6.36
N THR A 303 -15.14 6.91 6.53
CA THR A 303 -14.34 8.10 6.19
C THR A 303 -13.13 8.24 7.12
N VAL A 304 -12.11 9.01 6.70
CA VAL A 304 -10.92 9.29 7.52
C VAL A 304 -11.29 9.87 8.90
N GLU A 305 -12.26 10.78 8.99
CA GLU A 305 -12.68 11.37 10.27
C GLU A 305 -13.45 10.37 11.15
N GLU A 306 -14.23 9.44 10.59
CA GLU A 306 -14.88 8.37 11.36
C GLU A 306 -13.87 7.34 11.89
N ALA A 307 -12.83 7.00 11.11
CA ALA A 307 -11.74 6.14 11.55
C ALA A 307 -10.89 6.82 12.64
N LYS A 308 -10.71 8.14 12.56
CA LYS A 308 -10.06 8.95 13.59
C LYS A 308 -10.87 9.02 14.88
N ALA A 309 -12.18 9.23 14.78
CA ALA A 309 -13.08 9.16 15.95
C ALA A 309 -13.02 7.78 16.63
N LEU A 310 -12.96 6.69 15.86
CA LEU A 310 -12.74 5.34 16.37
C LEU A 310 -11.38 5.19 17.09
N ALA A 311 -10.30 5.74 16.51
CA ALA A 311 -8.98 5.73 17.16
C ALA A 311 -9.00 6.47 18.51
N GLU A 312 -9.67 7.63 18.58
CA GLU A 312 -9.86 8.41 19.81
C GLU A 312 -10.71 7.65 20.84
N GLU A 313 -11.78 6.98 20.41
CA GLU A 313 -12.66 6.17 21.28
C GLU A 313 -11.88 4.99 21.91
N VAL A 314 -11.13 4.24 21.10
CA VAL A 314 -10.29 3.12 21.60
C VAL A 314 -9.19 3.62 22.53
N LYS A 315 -8.52 4.74 22.22
CA LYS A 315 -7.53 5.34 23.13
C LYS A 315 -8.17 5.83 24.44
N GLY A 316 -9.43 6.23 24.41
CA GLY A 316 -10.21 6.67 25.57
C GLY A 316 -10.53 5.57 26.59
N LEU A 317 -10.35 4.29 26.25
CA LEU A 317 -10.55 3.15 27.15
C LEU A 317 -9.55 3.12 28.32
N GLY A 318 -8.31 3.60 28.11
CA GLY A 318 -7.23 3.50 29.09
C GLY A 318 -6.73 2.06 29.32
N GLU A 319 -5.82 1.89 30.29
CA GLU A 319 -5.11 0.62 30.55
C GLU A 319 -6.02 -0.54 31.02
N ASP A 320 -7.14 -0.22 31.69
CA ASP A 320 -8.10 -1.20 32.22
C ASP A 320 -9.23 -1.56 31.24
N GLY A 321 -9.35 -0.87 30.11
CA GLY A 321 -10.47 -1.00 29.19
C GLY A 321 -10.31 -2.12 28.16
N ASN A 322 -11.41 -2.78 27.80
CA ASN A 322 -11.40 -3.90 26.87
C ASN A 322 -11.59 -3.43 25.42
N VAL A 323 -10.51 -3.46 24.63
CA VAL A 323 -10.52 -3.10 23.19
C VAL A 323 -11.62 -3.83 22.40
N SER A 324 -11.90 -5.09 22.74
CA SER A 324 -12.91 -5.89 22.02
C SER A 324 -14.35 -5.41 22.20
N ASP A 325 -14.62 -4.54 23.18
CA ASP A 325 -15.93 -3.88 23.37
C ASP A 325 -16.22 -2.85 22.26
N ILE A 326 -15.18 -2.28 21.64
CA ILE A 326 -15.27 -1.29 20.55
C ILE A 326 -14.89 -1.93 19.20
N VAL A 327 -13.76 -2.63 19.15
CA VAL A 327 -13.22 -3.26 17.94
C VAL A 327 -13.39 -4.78 18.07
N SER A 328 -14.57 -5.26 17.68
CA SER A 328 -14.93 -6.68 17.77
C SER A 328 -13.91 -7.58 17.07
N GLY A 329 -13.28 -8.47 17.84
CA GLY A 329 -12.24 -9.38 17.34
C GLY A 329 -10.80 -8.92 17.58
N ALA A 330 -10.57 -7.67 18.00
CA ALA A 330 -9.24 -7.19 18.39
C ALA A 330 -9.03 -7.24 19.91
N THR A 331 -7.83 -7.65 20.33
CA THR A 331 -7.37 -7.75 21.72
C THR A 331 -5.99 -7.10 21.92
N LEU A 332 -5.37 -6.50 20.89
CA LEU A 332 -4.13 -5.73 21.04
C LEU A 332 -4.40 -4.42 21.78
N ALA A 333 -3.65 -4.16 22.86
CA ALA A 333 -3.72 -2.89 23.59
C ALA A 333 -3.49 -1.66 22.68
N ASP A 334 -2.56 -1.77 21.75
CA ASP A 334 -2.22 -0.72 20.78
C ASP A 334 -3.20 -0.57 19.61
N THR A 335 -4.38 -1.20 19.63
CA THR A 335 -5.39 -1.10 18.56
C THR A 335 -5.72 0.35 18.18
N GLY A 336 -5.81 1.25 19.16
CA GLY A 336 -6.00 2.69 18.87
C GLY A 336 -4.83 3.34 18.12
N ASN A 337 -3.60 2.87 18.33
CA ASN A 337 -2.41 3.35 17.62
C ASN A 337 -2.35 2.79 16.20
N TYR A 338 -2.74 1.53 15.99
CA TYR A 338 -2.86 0.93 14.66
C TYR A 338 -3.93 1.62 13.80
N ILE A 339 -5.10 1.93 14.37
CA ILE A 339 -6.15 2.70 13.68
C ILE A 339 -5.65 4.12 13.37
N GLN A 340 -4.90 4.75 14.29
CA GLN A 340 -4.27 6.05 14.01
C GLN A 340 -3.28 5.97 12.85
N ALA A 341 -2.44 4.93 12.77
CA ALA A 341 -1.49 4.78 11.69
C ALA A 341 -2.19 4.64 10.32
N ILE A 342 -3.36 3.97 10.27
CA ILE A 342 -4.22 3.96 9.08
C ILE A 342 -4.71 5.37 8.74
N VAL A 343 -5.23 6.12 9.73
CA VAL A 343 -5.71 7.50 9.54
C VAL A 343 -4.59 8.42 9.03
N ASP A 344 -3.39 8.32 9.60
CA ASP A 344 -2.25 9.14 9.26
C ASP A 344 -1.74 8.86 7.83
N VAL A 345 -1.78 7.60 7.38
CA VAL A 345 -1.47 7.23 5.98
C VAL A 345 -2.60 7.62 5.02
N ALA A 346 -3.86 7.44 5.41
CA ALA A 346 -5.02 7.85 4.62
C ALA A 346 -5.06 9.38 4.37
N SER A 347 -4.49 10.16 5.28
CA SER A 347 -4.47 11.63 5.26
C SER A 347 -3.34 12.27 4.43
N LYS A 348 -2.43 11.48 3.85
CA LYS A 348 -1.34 11.97 2.98
C LYS A 348 -1.84 12.37 1.59
#